data_AF-A0A9W7GFK8-F1
#
_entry.id   AF-A0A9W7GFK8-F1
#
_cell.length_a   1.000
_cell.length_b   1.000
_cell.length_c   1.000
_cell.angle_alpha   90.00
_cell.angle_beta   90.00
_cell.angle_gamma   90.00
#
_symmetry.space_group_name_H-M   'P 1'
#
loop_
_entity.id
_entity.type
_entity.pdbx_description
1 polymer ?
#
loop_
_entity_poly.entity_id
_entity_poly.type
_entity_poly.pdbx_seq_one_letter_code
_entity_poly.pdbx_strand_id
1 'polypeptide(L)'
;MLRGGVFSRRSAQSICQRWQVDVQKRQVGTSDKAWGRMARKVSVNDLPPPKKGPDQGVPKLQKNHVTSVDQEPTASAYMDAMRTITNPESHVKSIEEELQETVAAALGKSSTKVANAIRECEVMRAEILEGEATEEKLEAYETLRKKAFHFRWELTIHRQACGFVSGNHKLIEDLYKIPEKIGDDASPVKKKDKPKFGVQTSFWESRRWRN
;
A
#
# COMPACT_ATOMS: atom_id res chain seq x y z
N MET A 1 37.29 10.09 41.45
CA MET A 1 35.85 10.32 41.73
C MET A 1 35.13 10.55 40.41
N LEU A 2 34.49 9.53 39.83
CA LEU A 2 33.63 9.67 38.65
C LEU A 2 32.38 8.81 38.91
N ARG A 3 31.21 9.46 38.96
CA ARG A 3 29.92 8.84 39.29
C ARG A 3 29.36 8.12 38.07
N GLY A 4 29.16 6.81 38.20
CA GLY A 4 28.45 5.99 37.22
C GLY A 4 26.95 6.25 37.22
N GLY A 5 26.40 6.58 36.06
CA GLY A 5 24.97 6.69 35.82
C GLY A 5 24.36 5.31 35.62
N VAL A 6 23.54 4.87 36.57
CA VAL A 6 22.77 3.63 36.51
C VAL A 6 21.56 3.88 35.62
N PHE A 7 21.63 3.46 34.35
CA PHE A 7 20.45 3.44 33.48
C PHE A 7 19.53 2.29 33.93
N SER A 8 18.40 2.67 34.52
CA SER A 8 17.40 1.76 35.10
C SER A 8 16.77 0.87 34.03
N ARG A 9 17.00 -0.44 34.11
CA ARG A 9 16.42 -1.49 33.25
C ARG A 9 14.90 -1.66 33.38
N ARG A 10 14.19 -0.77 34.08
CA ARG A 10 12.73 -0.89 34.33
C ARG A 10 11.83 -0.26 33.26
N SER A 11 12.34 0.45 32.25
CA SER A 11 11.46 1.11 31.27
C SER A 11 11.16 0.30 29.99
N ALA A 12 11.92 -0.76 29.70
CA ALA A 12 11.72 -1.52 28.46
C ALA A 12 10.57 -2.56 28.55
N GLN A 13 10.28 -3.09 29.74
CA GLN A 13 9.18 -4.04 29.93
C GLN A 13 7.78 -3.39 29.87
N SER A 14 7.68 -2.09 30.12
CA SER A 14 6.40 -1.36 30.12
C SER A 14 5.87 -1.10 28.70
N ILE A 15 6.75 -0.95 27.70
CA ILE A 15 6.35 -0.63 26.33
C ILE A 15 5.87 -1.89 25.58
N CYS A 16 6.51 -3.05 25.81
CA CYS A 16 6.07 -4.32 25.21
C CYS A 16 4.71 -4.81 25.76
N GLN A 17 4.44 -4.63 27.05
CA GLN A 17 3.13 -5.05 27.61
C GLN A 17 1.97 -4.17 27.14
N ARG A 18 2.22 -2.94 26.68
CA ARG A 18 1.16 -2.05 26.17
C ARG A 18 0.70 -2.40 24.76
N TRP A 19 1.59 -2.93 23.91
CA TRP A 19 1.23 -3.37 22.56
C TRP A 19 0.43 -4.68 22.53
N GLN A 20 0.61 -5.54 23.52
CA GLN A 20 -0.07 -6.85 23.55
C GLN A 20 -1.56 -6.76 23.92
N VAL A 21 -1.95 -5.75 24.71
CA VAL A 21 -3.36 -5.51 25.08
C VAL A 21 -4.16 -4.87 23.94
N ASP A 22 -3.53 -4.06 23.09
CA ASP A 22 -4.22 -3.39 21.97
C ASP A 22 -4.49 -4.32 20.79
N VAL A 23 -3.68 -5.38 20.60
CA VAL A 23 -3.92 -6.39 19.56
C VAL A 23 -5.11 -7.30 19.92
N GLN A 24 -5.28 -7.66 21.20
CA GLN A 24 -6.43 -8.47 21.64
C GLN A 24 -7.75 -7.69 21.64
N LYS A 25 -7.75 -6.38 21.91
CA LYS A 25 -8.97 -5.56 21.81
C LYS A 25 -9.50 -5.34 20.39
N ARG A 26 -8.69 -5.60 19.35
CA ARG A 26 -9.13 -5.50 17.94
C ARG A 26 -9.76 -6.78 17.39
N GLN A 27 -9.63 -7.92 18.08
CA GLN A 27 -10.17 -9.20 17.60
C GLN A 27 -11.57 -9.55 18.14
N VAL A 28 -12.12 -8.76 19.07
CA VAL A 28 -13.48 -8.98 19.59
C VAL A 28 -14.39 -7.86 19.10
N GLY A 29 -15.07 -8.08 17.97
CA GLY A 29 -16.23 -7.28 17.60
C GLY A 29 -16.20 -6.63 16.21
N THR A 30 -15.97 -7.40 15.15
CA THR A 30 -16.56 -7.05 13.85
C THR A 30 -17.23 -8.28 13.27
N SER A 31 -18.49 -8.47 13.69
CA SER A 31 -19.42 -9.37 13.03
C SER A 31 -19.65 -8.86 11.60
N ASP A 32 -19.26 -9.64 10.60
CA ASP A 32 -19.45 -9.43 9.15
C ASP A 32 -20.91 -9.22 8.70
N LYS A 33 -21.87 -9.12 9.64
CA LYS A 33 -23.30 -8.92 9.34
C LYS A 33 -23.76 -7.46 9.36
N ALA A 34 -22.87 -6.50 9.68
CA ALA A 34 -23.24 -5.09 9.83
C ALA A 34 -23.21 -4.27 8.53
N TRP A 35 -22.41 -4.64 7.53
CA TRP A 35 -22.29 -3.87 6.29
C TRP A 35 -23.43 -4.11 5.28
N GLY A 36 -24.15 -5.23 5.39
CA GLY A 36 -25.25 -5.58 4.48
C GLY A 36 -26.60 -4.87 4.75
N ARG A 37 -26.72 -4.08 5.83
CA ARG A 37 -28.00 -3.48 6.26
C ARG A 37 -28.08 -1.95 6.27
N MET A 38 -26.97 -1.23 6.07
CA MET A 38 -27.02 0.25 6.02
C MET A 38 -27.28 0.86 4.64
N ALA A 39 -27.37 0.05 3.58
CA ALA A 39 -27.60 0.55 2.22
C ALA A 39 -29.09 0.65 1.81
N ARG A 40 -30.04 0.74 2.75
CA ARG A 40 -31.46 0.99 2.41
C ARG A 40 -32.03 2.13 3.23
N LYS A 41 -32.53 3.13 2.46
CA LYS A 41 -33.27 4.34 2.85
C LYS A 41 -32.41 5.54 3.27
N VAL A 42 -31.64 6.08 2.32
CA VAL A 42 -31.49 7.54 2.27
C VAL A 42 -32.63 8.02 1.37
N SER A 43 -33.62 8.67 1.98
CA SER A 43 -34.70 9.34 1.24
C SER A 43 -34.10 10.56 0.54
N VAL A 44 -34.53 10.85 -0.68
CA VAL A 44 -34.11 12.07 -1.42
C VAL A 44 -34.46 13.34 -0.64
N ASN A 45 -35.38 13.25 0.32
CA ASN A 45 -35.81 14.36 1.19
C ASN A 45 -34.92 14.59 2.43
N ASP A 46 -33.93 13.72 2.72
CA ASP A 46 -33.03 13.87 3.87
C ASP A 46 -31.71 14.58 3.51
N LEU A 47 -31.57 15.06 2.28
CA LEU A 47 -30.42 15.85 1.86
C LEU A 47 -30.54 17.29 2.41
N PRO A 48 -29.52 17.81 3.12
CA PRO A 48 -29.54 19.19 3.58
C PRO A 48 -29.60 20.14 2.36
N PRO A 49 -30.35 21.26 2.44
CA PRO A 49 -30.36 22.24 1.37
C PRO A 49 -28.94 22.75 1.11
N PRO A 50 -28.59 23.08 -0.15
CA PRO A 50 -27.26 23.54 -0.49
C PRO A 50 -26.91 24.77 0.34
N LYS A 51 -25.81 24.69 1.09
CA LYS A 51 -25.27 25.83 1.84
C LYS A 51 -24.95 26.94 0.83
N LYS A 52 -25.53 28.12 1.01
CA LYS A 52 -25.15 29.33 0.28
C LYS A 52 -23.63 29.50 0.44
N GLY A 53 -22.91 29.43 -0.68
CA GLY A 53 -21.46 29.61 -0.69
C GLY A 53 -21.05 30.99 -0.18
N PRO A 54 -19.78 31.17 0.23
CA PRO A 54 -19.27 32.44 0.69
C PRO A 54 -19.36 33.48 -0.43
N ASP A 55 -19.86 34.67 -0.07
CA ASP A 55 -19.98 35.85 -0.92
C ASP A 55 -18.55 36.30 -1.33
N GLN A 56 -18.05 35.78 -2.44
CA GLN A 56 -16.75 36.21 -2.97
C GLN A 56 -16.93 37.59 -3.61
N GLY A 57 -16.52 38.61 -2.86
CA GLY A 57 -16.38 39.98 -3.36
C GLY A 57 -15.56 39.99 -4.65
N VAL A 58 -16.19 40.47 -5.72
CA VAL A 58 -15.64 40.54 -7.07
C VAL A 58 -14.41 41.46 -7.10
N PRO A 59 -13.23 41.02 -7.58
CA PRO A 59 -12.09 41.90 -7.76
C PRO A 59 -12.34 42.90 -8.90
N LYS A 60 -11.97 44.16 -8.66
CA LYS A 60 -12.16 45.28 -9.61
C LYS A 60 -11.38 45.03 -10.92
N LEU A 61 -12.14 44.84 -11.99
CA LEU A 61 -11.69 44.63 -13.36
C LEU A 61 -11.03 45.91 -13.92
N GLN A 62 -9.73 45.82 -14.25
CA GLN A 62 -9.04 46.86 -15.03
C GLN A 62 -9.45 46.76 -16.50
N LYS A 63 -9.94 47.88 -17.04
CA LYS A 63 -10.42 48.06 -18.41
C LYS A 63 -9.23 48.28 -19.34
N ASN A 64 -8.93 47.32 -20.21
CA ASN A 64 -8.21 47.58 -21.45
C ASN A 64 -9.13 47.25 -22.63
N HIS A 65 -9.35 48.28 -23.45
CA HIS A 65 -10.25 48.34 -24.59
C HIS A 65 -9.95 47.27 -25.65
N VAL A 66 -10.96 46.47 -25.98
CA VAL A 66 -11.11 45.84 -27.30
C VAL A 66 -12.47 46.28 -27.85
N THR A 67 -12.43 46.76 -29.08
CA THR A 67 -13.55 47.25 -29.87
C THR A 67 -14.71 46.26 -29.91
N SER A 68 -15.87 46.76 -29.53
CA SER A 68 -17.19 46.11 -29.47
C SER A 68 -17.67 45.67 -30.85
N VAL A 69 -17.72 44.35 -31.04
CA VAL A 69 -18.66 43.72 -31.97
C VAL A 69 -19.89 43.38 -31.13
N ASP A 70 -20.99 44.08 -31.37
CA ASP A 70 -22.28 43.85 -30.73
C ASP A 70 -22.83 42.48 -31.15
N GLN A 71 -22.49 41.44 -30.39
CA GLN A 71 -23.22 40.17 -30.41
C GLN A 71 -24.24 40.19 -29.27
N GLU A 72 -25.52 40.02 -29.60
CA GLU A 72 -26.58 39.91 -28.61
C GLU A 72 -26.28 38.79 -27.60
N PRO A 73 -26.48 39.00 -26.29
CA PRO A 73 -26.26 37.98 -25.27
C PRO A 73 -27.45 37.03 -25.22
N THR A 74 -27.62 36.19 -26.23
CA THR A 74 -28.72 35.23 -26.27
C THR A 74 -28.16 33.80 -26.36
N ALA A 75 -28.40 33.04 -25.29
CA ALA A 75 -28.10 31.62 -25.10
C ALA A 75 -26.64 31.14 -24.92
N SER A 76 -25.58 31.89 -25.27
CA SER A 76 -24.21 31.33 -25.22
C SER A 76 -23.57 31.27 -23.83
N ALA A 77 -23.66 32.33 -23.01
CA ALA A 77 -22.96 32.39 -21.71
C ALA A 77 -23.44 31.34 -20.69
N TYR A 78 -24.76 31.09 -20.65
CA TYR A 78 -25.33 30.04 -19.79
C TYR A 78 -24.91 28.64 -20.25
N MET A 79 -24.93 28.38 -21.57
CA MET A 79 -24.52 27.09 -22.13
C MET A 79 -23.02 26.86 -21.95
N ASP A 80 -22.20 27.91 -22.00
CA ASP A 80 -20.76 27.82 -21.72
C ASP A 80 -20.47 27.60 -20.23
N ALA A 81 -21.24 28.20 -19.32
CA ALA A 81 -21.21 27.89 -17.89
C ALA A 81 -21.63 26.43 -17.62
N MET A 82 -22.67 25.93 -18.29
CA MET A 82 -23.11 24.54 -18.17
C MET A 82 -22.09 23.56 -18.75
N ARG A 83 -21.41 23.90 -19.85
CA ARG A 83 -20.30 23.12 -20.43
C ARG A 83 -19.08 23.05 -19.51
N THR A 84 -18.79 24.12 -18.77
CA THR A 84 -17.70 24.10 -17.78
C THR A 84 -18.05 23.27 -16.56
N ILE A 85 -19.30 23.31 -16.09
CA ILE A 85 -19.78 22.50 -14.96
C ILE A 85 -19.92 21.01 -15.35
N THR A 86 -20.28 20.74 -16.59
CA THR A 86 -20.72 19.42 -17.07
C THR A 86 -19.80 18.89 -18.17
N ASN A 87 -18.50 19.19 -18.13
CA ASN A 87 -17.56 18.51 -19.02
C ASN A 87 -17.24 17.13 -18.40
N PRO A 88 -17.76 16.02 -18.95
CA PRO A 88 -17.48 14.70 -18.40
C PRO A 88 -15.98 14.38 -18.40
N GLU A 89 -15.21 14.93 -19.34
CA GLU A 89 -13.78 14.68 -19.43
C GLU A 89 -13.00 15.24 -18.25
N SER A 90 -13.38 16.42 -17.73
CA SER A 90 -12.72 16.97 -16.53
C SER A 90 -13.03 16.16 -15.29
N HIS A 91 -14.26 15.66 -15.17
CA HIS A 91 -14.67 14.79 -14.05
C HIS A 91 -13.95 13.45 -14.09
N VAL A 92 -13.80 12.83 -15.27
CA VAL A 92 -13.04 11.59 -15.42
C VAL A 92 -11.58 11.79 -15.02
N LYS A 93 -10.93 12.87 -15.46
CA LYS A 93 -9.54 13.17 -15.08
C LYS A 93 -9.37 13.36 -13.57
N SER A 94 -10.29 14.09 -12.92
CA SER A 94 -10.28 14.26 -11.46
C SER A 94 -10.36 12.90 -10.74
N ILE A 95 -11.23 12.00 -11.20
CA ILE A 95 -11.38 10.66 -10.62
C ILE A 95 -10.12 9.81 -10.87
N GLU A 96 -9.51 9.93 -12.05
CA GLU A 96 -8.25 9.24 -12.37
C GLU A 96 -7.12 9.70 -11.45
N GLU A 97 -6.98 11.00 -11.18
CA GLU A 97 -5.98 11.56 -10.27
C GLU A 97 -6.21 11.05 -8.83
N GLU A 98 -7.43 11.11 -8.31
CA GLU A 98 -7.77 10.58 -6.99
C GLU A 98 -7.47 9.08 -6.88
N LEU A 99 -7.78 8.30 -7.93
CA LEU A 99 -7.50 6.87 -7.97
C LEU A 99 -6.00 6.60 -8.00
N GLN A 100 -5.22 7.37 -8.77
CA GLN A 100 -3.76 7.26 -8.79
C GLN A 100 -3.14 7.57 -7.43
N GLU A 101 -3.63 8.61 -6.73
CA GLU A 101 -3.17 8.96 -5.39
C GLU A 101 -3.45 7.84 -4.37
N THR A 102 -4.65 7.27 -4.40
CA THR A 102 -5.01 6.16 -3.49
C THR A 102 -4.18 4.91 -3.75
N VAL A 103 -3.93 4.57 -5.01
CA VAL A 103 -3.06 3.46 -5.41
C VAL A 103 -1.61 3.72 -4.98
N ALA A 104 -1.09 4.92 -5.22
CA ALA A 104 0.26 5.31 -4.82
C ALA A 104 0.44 5.22 -3.29
N ALA A 105 -0.53 5.72 -2.52
CA ALA A 105 -0.51 5.64 -1.07
C ALA A 105 -0.56 4.20 -0.55
N ALA A 106 -1.34 3.31 -1.20
CA ALA A 106 -1.41 1.89 -0.84
C ALA A 106 -0.10 1.15 -1.13
N LEU A 107 0.51 1.42 -2.28
CA LEU A 107 1.83 0.88 -2.65
C LEU A 107 2.95 1.42 -1.75
N GLY A 108 2.89 2.69 -1.34
CA GLY A 108 3.82 3.26 -0.38
C GLY A 108 3.76 2.54 0.97
N LYS A 109 2.55 2.26 1.48
CA LYS A 109 2.36 1.52 2.73
C LYS A 109 2.90 0.09 2.66
N SER A 110 2.68 -0.62 1.55
CA SER A 110 3.19 -1.99 1.40
C SER A 110 4.72 -2.02 1.24
N SER A 111 5.30 -1.05 0.51
CA SER A 111 6.75 -0.84 0.43
C SER A 111 7.38 -0.64 1.81
N THR A 112 6.81 0.23 2.64
CA THR A 112 7.31 0.49 4.00
C THR A 112 7.29 -0.76 4.88
N LYS A 113 6.30 -1.65 4.73
CA LYS A 113 6.27 -2.93 5.46
C LYS A 113 7.46 -3.82 5.10
N VAL A 114 7.78 -3.92 3.81
CA VAL A 114 8.93 -4.71 3.33
C VAL A 114 10.23 -4.10 3.86
N ALA A 115 10.40 -2.79 3.72
CA ALA A 115 11.60 -2.08 4.20
C ALA A 115 11.82 -2.25 5.71
N ASN A 116 10.76 -2.13 6.51
CA ASN A 116 10.84 -2.34 7.95
C ASN A 116 11.23 -3.77 8.32
N ALA A 117 10.64 -4.77 7.66
CA ALA A 117 10.98 -6.17 7.91
C ALA A 117 12.43 -6.50 7.51
N ILE A 118 12.94 -5.93 6.42
CA ILE A 118 14.35 -6.08 6.02
C ILE A 118 15.27 -5.42 7.05
N ARG A 119 14.96 -4.19 7.48
CA ARG A 119 15.72 -3.49 8.53
C ARG A 119 15.78 -4.31 9.83
N GLU A 120 14.68 -4.92 10.24
CA GLU A 120 14.63 -5.82 11.41
C GLU A 120 15.53 -7.06 11.21
N CYS A 121 15.54 -7.64 10.01
CA CYS A 121 16.45 -8.74 9.67
C CYS A 121 17.91 -8.30 9.75
N GLU A 122 18.26 -7.12 9.23
CA GLU A 122 19.63 -6.60 9.25
C GLU A 122 20.14 -6.31 10.67
N VAL A 123 19.30 -5.73 11.53
CA VAL A 123 19.63 -5.49 12.94
C VAL A 123 19.91 -6.82 13.63
N MET A 124 19.01 -7.81 13.51
CA MET A 124 19.21 -9.14 14.09
C MET A 124 20.45 -9.84 13.53
N ARG A 125 20.73 -9.69 12.23
CA ARG A 125 21.92 -10.25 11.60
C ARG A 125 23.20 -9.62 12.17
N ALA A 126 23.22 -8.30 12.40
CA ALA A 126 24.35 -7.63 13.03
C ALA A 126 24.57 -8.12 14.46
N GLU A 127 23.49 -8.26 15.25
CA GLU A 127 23.56 -8.79 16.63
C GLU A 127 24.09 -10.23 16.70
N ILE A 128 23.75 -11.08 15.72
CA ILE A 128 24.26 -12.46 15.61
C ILE A 128 25.73 -12.47 15.18
N LEU A 129 26.15 -11.53 14.32
CA LEU A 129 27.53 -11.45 13.83
C LEU A 129 28.50 -10.91 14.91
N GLU A 130 28.07 -9.94 15.70
CA GLU A 130 28.87 -9.34 16.78
C GLU A 130 28.90 -10.20 18.05
N GLY A 131 27.86 -11.00 18.29
CA GLY A 131 27.72 -11.84 19.47
C GLY A 131 27.86 -13.34 19.19
N GLU A 132 27.52 -14.16 20.19
CA GLU A 132 27.39 -15.60 20.00
C GLU A 132 26.04 -15.93 19.33
N ALA A 133 26.09 -16.82 18.34
CA ALA A 133 24.92 -17.34 17.66
C ALA A 133 24.18 -18.35 18.56
N THR A 134 23.27 -17.85 19.38
CA THR A 134 22.32 -18.70 20.11
C THR A 134 21.27 -19.26 19.14
N GLU A 135 20.87 -20.53 19.31
CA GLU A 135 19.83 -21.18 18.50
C GLU A 135 18.54 -20.36 18.44
N GLU A 136 18.09 -19.82 19.58
CA GLU A 136 16.91 -18.96 19.67
C GLU A 136 17.00 -17.71 18.76
N LYS A 137 18.19 -17.10 18.66
CA LYS A 137 18.40 -15.92 17.79
C LYS A 137 18.39 -16.32 16.32
N LEU A 138 18.92 -17.49 15.97
CA LEU A 138 18.90 -18.01 14.61
C LEU A 138 17.47 -18.31 14.16
N GLU A 139 16.66 -18.94 15.02
CA GLU A 139 15.24 -19.17 14.77
C GLU A 139 14.48 -17.86 14.60
N ALA A 140 14.69 -16.90 15.52
CA ALA A 140 14.09 -15.57 15.44
C ALA A 140 14.45 -14.87 14.11
N TYR A 141 15.72 -14.91 13.70
CA TYR A 141 16.17 -14.38 12.42
C TYR A 141 15.49 -15.07 11.23
N GLU A 142 15.37 -16.41 11.24
CA GLU A 142 14.70 -17.14 10.17
C GLU A 142 13.21 -16.76 10.07
N THR A 143 12.52 -16.55 11.19
CA THR A 143 11.12 -16.09 11.19
C THR A 143 10.97 -14.69 10.60
N LEU A 144 11.86 -13.75 10.95
CA LEU A 144 11.87 -12.40 10.38
C LEU A 144 12.14 -12.44 8.88
N ARG A 145 13.09 -13.29 8.46
CA ARG A 145 13.41 -13.49 7.05
C ARG A 145 12.22 -14.02 6.26
N LYS A 146 11.49 -15.01 6.80
CA LYS A 146 10.24 -15.53 6.21
C LYS A 146 9.17 -14.43 6.09
N LYS A 147 9.04 -13.56 7.10
CA LYS A 147 8.14 -12.39 7.05
C LYS A 147 8.55 -11.40 5.96
N ALA A 148 9.84 -11.09 5.83
CA ALA A 148 10.35 -10.21 4.78
C ALA A 148 10.07 -10.77 3.38
N PHE A 149 10.26 -12.08 3.16
CA PHE A 149 9.89 -12.74 1.90
C PHE A 149 8.39 -12.65 1.62
N HIS A 150 7.56 -12.87 2.64
CA HIS A 150 6.12 -12.80 2.52
C HIS A 150 5.66 -11.39 2.14
N PHE A 151 6.13 -10.35 2.84
CA PHE A 151 5.78 -8.97 2.49
C PHE A 151 6.29 -8.57 1.10
N ARG A 152 7.47 -9.06 0.69
CA ARG A 152 7.99 -8.80 -0.67
C ARG A 152 7.11 -9.43 -1.75
N TRP A 153 6.60 -10.64 -1.48
CA TRP A 153 5.63 -11.31 -2.36
C TRP A 153 4.30 -10.54 -2.41
N GLU A 154 3.77 -10.08 -1.26
CA GLU A 154 2.57 -9.24 -1.21
C GLU A 154 2.74 -7.96 -2.04
N LEU A 155 3.89 -7.26 -1.91
CA LEU A 155 4.19 -6.07 -2.69
C LEU A 155 4.22 -6.36 -4.20
N THR A 156 4.76 -7.52 -4.58
CA THR A 156 4.81 -7.95 -5.98
C THR A 156 3.40 -8.14 -6.54
N ILE A 157 2.53 -8.84 -5.79
CA ILE A 157 1.12 -9.04 -6.18
C ILE A 157 0.39 -7.70 -6.24
N HIS A 158 0.56 -6.84 -5.24
CA HIS A 158 -0.07 -5.53 -5.21
C HIS A 158 0.28 -4.72 -6.45
N ARG A 159 1.56 -4.71 -6.85
CA ARG A 159 2.00 -4.04 -8.08
C ARG A 159 1.42 -4.67 -9.34
N GLN A 160 1.32 -5.99 -9.42
CA GLN A 160 0.67 -6.66 -10.55
C GLN A 160 -0.82 -6.28 -10.66
N ALA A 161 -1.53 -6.21 -9.52
CA ALA A 161 -2.92 -5.78 -9.47
C ALA A 161 -3.11 -4.33 -9.94
N CYS A 162 -2.10 -3.46 -9.74
CA CYS A 162 -2.09 -2.09 -10.26
C CYS A 162 -1.64 -1.97 -11.73
N GLY A 163 -1.40 -3.09 -12.43
CA GLY A 163 -1.02 -3.10 -13.84
C GLY A 163 0.48 -3.13 -14.13
N PHE A 164 1.35 -3.22 -13.13
CA PHE A 164 2.81 -3.36 -13.32
C PHE A 164 3.19 -4.81 -13.62
N VAL A 165 2.91 -5.30 -14.83
CA VAL A 165 3.13 -6.71 -15.20
C VAL A 165 4.57 -7.00 -15.65
N SER A 166 5.14 -6.15 -16.50
CA SER A 166 6.46 -6.38 -17.09
C SER A 166 7.60 -6.00 -16.12
N GLY A 167 8.59 -6.89 -15.97
CA GLY A 167 9.81 -6.62 -15.19
C GLY A 167 9.63 -6.48 -13.66
N ASN A 168 8.41 -6.67 -13.14
CA ASN A 168 8.09 -6.38 -11.75
C ASN A 168 8.90 -7.22 -10.74
N HIS A 169 9.06 -8.52 -11.00
CA HIS A 169 9.82 -9.42 -10.11
C HIS A 169 11.28 -8.98 -9.97
N LYS A 170 11.96 -8.71 -11.08
CA LYS A 170 13.38 -8.28 -11.09
C LYS A 170 13.54 -6.96 -10.34
N LEU A 171 12.69 -5.98 -10.64
CA LEU A 171 12.72 -4.68 -9.98
C LEU A 171 12.57 -4.81 -8.45
N ILE A 172 11.63 -5.62 -7.98
CA ILE A 172 11.39 -5.80 -6.54
C ILE A 172 12.52 -6.59 -5.86
N GLU A 173 13.09 -7.58 -6.54
CA GLU A 173 14.26 -8.32 -6.02
C GLU A 173 15.50 -7.44 -5.91
N ASP A 174 15.72 -6.54 -6.87
CA ASP A 174 16.85 -5.61 -6.88
C ASP A 174 16.71 -4.50 -5.82
N LEU A 175 15.50 -3.94 -5.66
CA LEU A 175 15.22 -2.88 -4.69
C LEU A 175 15.16 -3.39 -3.24
N TYR A 176 14.59 -4.57 -3.02
CA TYR A 176 14.35 -5.13 -1.67
C TYR A 176 15.14 -6.43 -1.49
N LYS A 177 16.46 -6.27 -1.35
CA LYS A 177 17.39 -7.37 -1.11
C LYS A 177 17.22 -7.87 0.33
N ILE A 178 16.85 -9.13 0.45
CA ILE A 178 16.70 -9.80 1.75
C ILE A 178 18.05 -10.43 2.10
N PRO A 179 18.58 -10.24 3.32
CA PRO A 179 19.87 -10.80 3.70
C PRO A 179 19.89 -12.33 3.61
N GLU A 180 21.07 -12.90 3.39
CA GLU A 180 21.27 -14.34 3.27
C GLU A 180 21.07 -15.06 4.62
N LYS A 181 20.83 -16.37 4.56
CA LYS A 181 20.72 -17.17 5.77
C LYS A 181 22.12 -17.33 6.38
N ILE A 182 22.22 -17.18 7.69
CA ILE A 182 23.48 -17.38 8.43
C ILE A 182 23.65 -18.89 8.66
N GLY A 183 24.79 -19.46 8.26
CA GLY A 183 25.11 -20.88 8.45
C GLY A 183 24.86 -21.80 7.25
N ASP A 184 24.50 -21.26 6.08
CA ASP A 184 24.39 -22.03 4.82
C ASP A 184 25.71 -21.97 4.00
N ASP A 185 26.83 -21.69 4.66
CA ASP A 185 28.14 -21.63 4.03
C ASP A 185 28.53 -23.07 3.60
N ALA A 186 28.39 -23.33 2.29
CA ALA A 186 29.02 -24.43 1.57
C ALA A 186 28.44 -25.86 1.75
N SER A 187 27.13 -26.03 1.52
CA SER A 187 26.73 -27.26 0.81
C SER A 187 26.16 -26.89 -0.55
N PRO A 188 26.80 -27.29 -1.68
CA PRO A 188 26.13 -27.19 -2.97
C PRO A 188 24.89 -28.06 -2.86
N VAL A 189 23.73 -27.44 -2.61
CA VAL A 189 22.44 -28.10 -2.69
C VAL A 189 22.44 -28.72 -4.08
N LYS A 190 22.61 -30.04 -4.15
CA LYS A 190 22.49 -30.79 -5.39
C LYS A 190 21.15 -30.36 -5.93
N LYS A 191 21.16 -29.55 -6.99
CA LYS A 191 19.95 -29.12 -7.67
C LYS A 191 19.32 -30.43 -8.11
N LYS A 192 18.33 -30.94 -7.38
CA LYS A 192 17.48 -32.01 -7.89
C LYS A 192 17.00 -31.47 -9.22
N ASP A 193 17.35 -32.14 -10.31
CA ASP A 193 17.01 -31.71 -11.65
C ASP A 193 15.53 -31.36 -11.65
N LYS A 194 15.22 -30.06 -11.68
CA LYS A 194 13.85 -29.63 -11.83
C LYS A 194 13.41 -30.26 -13.14
N PRO A 195 12.31 -31.03 -13.19
CA PRO A 195 11.84 -31.58 -14.45
C PRO A 195 11.78 -30.43 -15.45
N LYS A 196 12.44 -30.60 -16.60
CA LYS A 196 12.57 -29.55 -17.62
C LYS A 196 11.20 -28.93 -17.84
N PHE A 197 11.12 -27.61 -17.62
CA PHE A 197 9.92 -26.83 -17.86
C PHE A 197 9.70 -26.76 -19.38
N GLY A 198 9.16 -27.85 -19.93
CA GLY A 198 8.95 -28.05 -21.36
C GLY A 198 7.67 -28.80 -21.67
N VAL A 199 6.83 -29.06 -20.66
CA VAL A 199 5.49 -29.62 -20.89
C VAL A 199 4.48 -28.92 -19.98
N GLN A 200 4.36 -27.60 -20.12
CA GLN A 200 3.30 -26.83 -19.45
C GLN A 200 1.90 -27.24 -19.95
N THR A 201 1.82 -28.00 -21.06
CA THR A 201 0.60 -28.63 -21.58
C THR A 201 0.25 -29.97 -20.94
N SER A 202 1.20 -30.72 -20.36
CA SER A 202 0.92 -32.08 -19.85
C SER A 202 0.12 -32.11 -18.56
N PHE A 203 0.15 -31.03 -17.76
CA PHE A 203 -0.67 -30.94 -16.55
C PHE A 203 -2.17 -30.90 -16.87
N TRP A 204 -2.55 -30.23 -17.97
CA TRP A 204 -3.94 -30.18 -18.44
C TRP A 204 -4.30 -31.37 -19.35
N GLU A 205 -3.38 -31.89 -20.17
CA GLU A 205 -3.62 -33.08 -21.01
C GLU A 205 -3.78 -34.38 -20.20
N SER A 206 -3.04 -34.55 -19.10
CA SER A 206 -3.14 -35.74 -18.22
C SER A 206 -4.46 -35.84 -17.46
N ARG A 207 -5.25 -34.75 -17.43
CA ARG A 207 -6.60 -34.71 -16.86
C ARG A 207 -7.71 -34.92 -17.89
N ARG A 208 -7.42 -34.85 -19.19
CA ARG A 208 -8.42 -34.93 -20.26
C ARG A 208 -8.83 -36.36 -20.63
N TRP A 209 -8.04 -37.36 -20.24
CA TRP A 209 -8.25 -38.79 -20.58
C TRP A 209 -8.54 -39.69 -19.37
N ARG A 210 -9.07 -39.13 -18.28
CA ARG A 210 -9.65 -39.90 -17.17
C ARG A 210 -11.16 -39.68 -17.15
N ASN A 211 -11.84 -40.32 -18.10
CA ASN A 211 -13.25 -40.68 -18.06
C ASN A 211 -13.37 -42.06 -18.69
#